data_AF-A0A537IGG4-F1
#
_entry.id   AF-A0A537IGG4-F1
#
_cell.length_a   1.000
_cell.length_b   1.000
_cell.length_c   1.000
_cell.angle_alpha   90.00
_cell.angle_beta   90.00
_cell.angle_gamma   90.00
#
_symmetry.space_group_name_H-M   'P 1'
#
loop_
_entity.id
_entity.type
_entity.pdbx_description
1 polymer ?
#
loop_
_entity_poly.entity_id
_entity_poly.type
_entity_poly.pdbx_seq_one_letter_code
_entity_poly.pdbx_strand_id
1 'polypeptide(L)'
;MARDGAPSAVGARDPVNPRGRPFSAVATPFVVTRRNRRWYFANCAWDAVAFHAMLNEEVRIGTQCHHCAEPIAITLANGRAMSTLGSRFVHLSLPASQWWTTS
;
A
#
# COMPACT_ATOMS: atom_id res chain seq x y z
N MET A 1 -43.64 7.69 -1.97
CA MET A 1 -42.39 8.29 -1.46
C MET A 1 -41.30 7.22 -1.50
N ALA A 2 -40.63 7.08 -2.65
CA ALA A 2 -39.48 6.20 -2.80
C ALA A 2 -38.22 6.99 -2.42
N ARG A 3 -37.39 6.42 -1.54
CA ARG A 3 -36.01 6.89 -1.32
C ARG A 3 -35.12 5.96 -2.13
N ASP A 4 -34.75 6.42 -3.31
CA ASP A 4 -33.82 5.73 -4.20
C ASP A 4 -32.45 5.64 -3.51
N GLY A 5 -32.05 4.42 -3.20
CA GLY A 5 -30.70 4.09 -2.73
C GLY A 5 -29.73 4.18 -3.92
N ALA A 6 -28.86 5.19 -3.90
CA ALA A 6 -27.76 5.27 -4.86
C ALA A 6 -26.83 4.06 -4.67
N PRO A 7 -26.46 3.33 -5.73
CA PRO A 7 -25.48 2.26 -5.63
C PRO A 7 -24.11 2.86 -5.28
N SER A 8 -23.51 2.36 -4.20
CA SER A 8 -22.15 2.69 -3.78
C SER A 8 -21.17 2.40 -4.92
N ALA A 9 -20.36 3.40 -5.30
CA ALA A 9 -19.42 3.37 -6.42
C ALA A 9 -18.19 2.48 -6.17
N VAL A 10 -18.38 1.32 -5.55
CA VAL A 10 -17.34 0.30 -5.35
C VAL A 10 -17.22 -0.50 -6.64
N GLY A 11 -16.57 0.05 -7.67
CA GLY A 11 -16.39 -0.68 -8.92
C GLY A 11 -15.83 0.07 -10.13
N ALA A 12 -15.72 1.40 -10.09
CA ALA A 12 -15.12 2.13 -11.20
C ALA A 12 -13.61 1.81 -11.28
N ARG A 13 -13.16 1.35 -12.46
CA ARG A 13 -11.73 1.19 -12.76
C ARG A 13 -11.10 2.58 -12.76
N ASP A 14 -10.19 2.85 -11.83
CA ASP A 14 -9.39 4.06 -11.86
C ASP A 14 -8.38 3.98 -13.02
N PRO A 15 -8.48 4.83 -14.05
CA PRO A 15 -7.53 4.82 -15.17
C PRO A 15 -6.12 5.22 -14.72
N VAL A 16 -6.00 5.94 -13.60
CA VAL A 16 -4.73 6.37 -13.01
C VAL A 16 -4.08 5.24 -12.22
N ASN A 17 -4.88 4.30 -11.70
CA ASN A 17 -4.38 3.16 -10.94
C ASN A 17 -5.21 1.86 -11.13
N PRO A 18 -4.87 1.06 -12.15
CA PRO A 18 -5.47 -0.25 -12.34
C PRO A 18 -5.21 -1.18 -11.15
N ARG A 19 -6.24 -1.91 -10.70
CA ARG A 19 -6.12 -2.93 -9.63
C ARG A 19 -4.91 -3.84 -9.89
N GLY A 20 -4.07 -4.00 -8.87
CA GLY A 20 -2.92 -4.89 -8.89
C GLY A 20 -1.60 -4.25 -9.33
N ARG A 21 -1.54 -2.93 -9.58
CA ARG A 21 -0.26 -2.22 -9.74
C ARG A 21 0.19 -1.68 -8.38
N PRO A 22 1.46 -1.87 -7.99
CA PRO A 22 1.93 -1.38 -6.70
C PRO A 22 2.06 0.14 -6.68
N PHE A 23 2.20 0.77 -7.85
CA PHE A 23 2.36 2.22 -8.00
C PHE A 23 1.03 2.95 -7.98
N SER A 24 0.99 4.07 -7.26
CA SER A 24 -0.03 5.08 -7.37
C SER A 24 0.51 6.28 -8.15
N ALA A 25 -0.29 6.80 -9.08
CA ALA A 25 -0.01 8.08 -9.71
C ALA A 25 -0.66 9.27 -8.97
N VAL A 26 -1.35 9.02 -7.86
CA VAL A 26 -1.88 10.03 -6.93
C VAL A 26 -1.13 9.92 -5.60
N ALA A 27 -1.05 11.03 -4.86
CA ALA A 27 -0.44 11.04 -3.53
C ALA A 27 -1.19 10.12 -2.56
N THR A 28 -0.44 9.24 -1.89
CA THR A 28 -0.94 8.37 -0.83
C THR A 28 -0.07 8.53 0.43
N PRO A 29 -0.56 8.10 1.60
CA PRO A 29 0.26 8.06 2.81
C PRO A 29 1.47 7.12 2.71
N PHE A 30 1.52 6.21 1.73
CA PHE A 30 2.57 5.21 1.60
C PHE A 30 3.63 5.67 0.59
N VAL A 31 4.73 6.22 1.10
CA VAL A 31 5.85 6.71 0.29
C VAL A 31 6.99 5.71 0.32
N VAL A 32 7.40 5.22 -0.85
CA VAL A 32 8.54 4.32 -0.99
C VAL A 32 9.71 5.09 -1.59
N THR A 33 10.80 5.21 -0.84
CA THR A 33 12.04 5.91 -1.25
C THR A 33 13.14 4.89 -1.53
N ARG A 34 13.74 4.96 -2.72
CA ARG A 34 14.88 4.14 -3.12
C ARG A 34 16.20 4.74 -2.60
N ARG A 35 17.27 3.93 -2.63
CA ARG A 35 18.63 4.36 -2.28
C ARG A 35 19.13 5.57 -3.10
N ASN A 36 18.69 5.69 -4.35
CA ASN A 36 19.00 6.82 -5.23
C ASN A 36 18.15 8.08 -4.98
N ARG A 37 17.40 8.13 -3.87
CA ARG A 37 16.50 9.24 -3.47
C ARG A 37 15.29 9.46 -4.37
N ARG A 38 15.06 8.62 -5.39
CA ARG A 38 13.78 8.58 -6.10
C ARG A 38 12.71 8.00 -5.19
N TRP A 39 11.50 8.53 -5.30
CA TRP A 39 10.37 8.11 -4.48
C TRP A 39 9.14 7.85 -5.34
N TYR A 40 8.27 6.98 -4.83
CA TYR A 40 7.01 6.57 -5.45
C TYR A 40 5.91 6.49 -4.40
N PHE A 41 4.66 6.69 -4.82
CA PHE A 41 3.51 6.38 -3.99
C PHE A 41 3.07 4.94 -4.20
N ALA A 42 2.75 4.25 -3.11
CA ALA A 42 2.13 2.93 -3.13
C ALA A 42 0.65 3.03 -2.77
N ASN A 43 -0.18 2.13 -3.30
CA ASN A 43 -1.62 2.22 -3.05
C ASN A 43 -2.02 1.76 -1.65
N CYS A 44 -1.29 0.80 -1.08
CA CYS A 44 -1.52 0.30 0.26
C CYS A 44 -0.22 -0.14 0.94
N ALA A 45 -0.33 -0.54 2.22
CA ALA A 45 0.80 -1.04 3.00
C ALA A 45 1.44 -2.29 2.37
N TRP A 46 0.64 -3.22 1.84
CA TRP A 46 1.14 -4.43 1.18
C TRP A 46 1.89 -4.08 -0.10
N ASP A 47 1.33 -3.20 -0.94
CA ASP A 47 1.99 -2.75 -2.16
C ASP A 47 3.31 -2.05 -1.86
N ALA A 48 3.38 -1.23 -0.80
CA ALA A 48 4.61 -0.57 -0.37
C ALA A 48 5.73 -1.59 -0.05
N VAL A 49 5.39 -2.73 0.55
CA VAL A 49 6.34 -3.84 0.78
C VAL A 49 6.72 -4.52 -0.54
N ALA A 50 5.75 -4.70 -1.44
CA ALA A 50 5.96 -5.34 -2.74
C ALA A 50 7.00 -4.60 -3.61
N PHE A 51 7.19 -3.28 -3.44
CA PHE A 51 8.26 -2.53 -4.11
C PHE A 51 9.65 -3.11 -3.86
N HIS A 52 9.96 -3.55 -2.64
CA HIS A 52 11.25 -4.14 -2.31
C HIS A 52 11.52 -5.39 -3.15
N ALA A 53 10.53 -6.29 -3.21
CA ALA A 53 10.61 -7.52 -3.97
C ALA A 53 10.68 -7.26 -5.49
N MET A 54 9.89 -6.32 -5.99
CA MET A 54 9.82 -6.00 -7.41
C MET A 54 11.06 -5.29 -7.95
N LEU A 55 11.63 -4.34 -7.17
CA LEU A 55 12.84 -3.62 -7.57
C LEU A 55 14.13 -4.39 -7.24
N ASN A 56 14.05 -5.40 -6.37
CA ASN A 56 15.20 -6.13 -5.84
C ASN A 56 16.30 -5.21 -5.29
N GLU A 57 15.88 -4.15 -4.60
CA GLU A 57 16.74 -3.09 -4.07
C GLU A 57 16.30 -2.70 -2.66
N GLU A 58 17.22 -2.16 -1.87
CA GLU A 58 16.87 -1.54 -0.60
C GLU A 58 15.89 -0.37 -0.80
N VAL A 59 14.82 -0.37 -0.01
CA VAL A 59 13.81 0.70 -0.01
C VAL A 59 13.47 1.11 1.41
N ARG A 60 13.12 2.39 1.58
CA ARG A 60 12.56 2.94 2.80
C ARG A 60 11.11 3.31 2.57
N ILE A 61 10.23 2.70 3.35
CA ILE A 61 8.79 2.97 3.36
C ILE A 61 8.52 3.98 4.48
N GLY A 62 7.92 5.11 4.16
CA GLY A 62 7.35 6.06 5.10
C GLY A 62 5.82 6.03 5.01
N THR A 63 5.16 5.97 6.15
CA THR A 63 3.70 6.05 6.28
C THR A 63 3.30 6.57 7.66
N GLN A 64 2.02 6.57 7.97
CA GLN A 64 1.47 6.98 9.26
C GLN A 64 0.51 5.90 9.78
N CYS A 65 0.42 5.74 11.09
CA CYS A 65 -0.53 4.83 11.69
C CYS A 65 -1.97 5.28 11.40
N HIS A 66 -2.80 4.39 10.88
CA HIS A 66 -4.21 4.69 10.58
C HIS A 66 -5.04 5.06 11.83
N HIS A 67 -4.63 4.62 13.03
CA HIS A 67 -5.35 4.87 14.28
C HIS A 67 -4.90 6.15 14.99
N CYS A 68 -3.59 6.38 15.13
CA CYS A 68 -3.05 7.48 15.92
C CYS A 68 -2.23 8.52 15.12
N ALA A 69 -2.13 8.35 13.79
CA ALA A 69 -1.31 9.18 12.89
C ALA A 69 0.19 9.22 13.20
N GLU A 70 0.69 8.38 14.12
CA GLU A 70 2.11 8.34 14.44
C GLU A 70 2.97 7.95 13.21
N PRO A 71 4.09 8.64 12.95
CA PRO A 71 4.95 8.31 11.82
C PRO A 71 5.51 6.89 11.91
N ILE A 72 5.39 6.16 10.81
CA ILE A 72 5.93 4.82 10.65
C ILE A 72 6.98 4.86 9.54
N ALA A 73 8.19 4.39 9.86
CA ALA A 73 9.23 4.17 8.88
C ALA A 73 9.75 2.73 8.96
N ILE A 74 9.88 2.09 7.80
CA ILE A 74 10.39 0.72 7.66
C ILE A 74 11.45 0.73 6.58
N THR A 75 12.65 0.21 6.87
CA THR A 75 13.66 -0.05 5.84
C THR A 75 13.60 -1.53 5.48
N LEU A 76 13.53 -1.85 4.20
CA LEU A 76 13.60 -3.21 3.68
C LEU A 76 14.90 -3.38 2.90
N ALA A 77 15.71 -4.37 3.27
CA ALA A 77 16.92 -4.75 2.55
C ALA A 77 17.17 -6.25 2.68
N ASN A 78 17.83 -6.85 1.68
CA ASN A 78 18.18 -8.27 1.67
C ASN A 78 16.98 -9.20 1.95
N GLY A 79 15.80 -8.85 1.44
CA GLY A 79 14.56 -9.60 1.64
C GLY A 79 13.99 -9.52 3.06
N ARG A 80 14.44 -8.58 3.89
CA ARG A 80 14.06 -8.48 5.31
C ARG A 80 13.78 -7.04 5.73
N ALA A 81 12.93 -6.88 6.75
CA ALA A 81 12.79 -5.62 7.45
C ALA A 81 13.98 -5.36 8.36
N MET A 82 14.70 -4.27 8.10
CA MET A 82 15.83 -3.82 8.89
C MET A 82 15.34 -2.92 10.02
N SER A 83 15.37 -3.45 11.24
CA SER A 83 15.09 -2.75 12.50
C SER A 83 13.80 -1.93 12.52
N THR A 84 12.73 -2.58 12.97
CA THR A 84 11.46 -1.94 13.29
C THR A 84 11.43 -1.63 14.78
N LEU A 85 11.32 -0.35 15.18
CA LEU A 85 10.96 0.01 16.56
C LEU A 85 9.55 -0.51 16.85
N GLY A 86 9.42 -1.58 17.63
CA GLY A 86 8.15 -2.21 17.98
C GLY A 86 7.47 -3.01 16.86
N SER A 87 6.43 -3.75 17.24
CA SER A 87 5.60 -4.55 16.33
C SER A 87 4.75 -3.64 15.43
N ARG A 88 4.80 -3.85 14.12
CA ARG A 88 3.96 -3.15 13.13
C ARG A 88 3.03 -4.16 12.47
N PHE A 89 1.75 -3.83 12.38
CA PHE A 89 0.74 -4.70 11.79
C PHE A 89 0.22 -4.10 10.50
N VAL A 90 0.02 -4.96 9.50
CA VAL A 90 -0.71 -4.62 8.28
C VAL A 90 -2.06 -5.31 8.36
N HIS A 91 -3.14 -4.53 8.27
CA HIS A 91 -4.48 -5.08 8.20
C HIS A 91 -4.82 -5.42 6.75
N LEU A 92 -5.08 -6.70 6.48
CA LEU A 92 -5.50 -7.19 5.17
C LEU A 92 -6.97 -7.60 5.28
N SER A 93 -7.86 -6.85 4.64
CA SER A 93 -9.31 -7.03 4.80
C SER A 93 -9.85 -8.33 4.21
N LEU A 94 -9.07 -8.97 3.32
CA LEU A 94 -9.41 -10.26 2.72
C LEU A 94 -8.25 -11.23 2.92
N PRO A 95 -8.54 -12.52 3.20
CA PRO A 95 -7.55 -13.58 3.12
C PRO A 95 -6.87 -13.60 1.75
N ALA A 96 -5.57 -13.90 1.71
CA ALA A 96 -4.81 -13.94 0.46
C ALA A 96 -5.41 -14.87 -0.60
N SER A 97 -6.06 -15.96 -0.17
CA SER A 97 -6.75 -16.91 -1.05
C SER A 97 -7.96 -16.32 -1.79
N GLN A 98 -8.48 -15.18 -1.35
CA GLN A 98 -9.69 -14.54 -1.91
C GLN A 98 -9.39 -13.29 -2.74
N TRP A 99 -8.13 -12.85 -2.84
CA TRP A 99 -7.78 -11.58 -3.52
C TRP A 99 -8.15 -11.54 -5.01
N TRP A 100 -8.21 -12.70 -5.65
CA TRP A 100 -8.42 -12.85 -7.09
C TRP A 100 -9.78 -13.47 -7.41
N THR A 101 -10.63 -13.69 -6.41
CA THR A 101 -11.96 -14.24 -6.64
C THR A 101 -12.83 -13.15 -7.26
N THR A 102 -13.08 -13.27 -8.56
CA THR A 102 -14.16 -12.54 -9.22
C THR A 102 -15.49 -13.05 -8.67
N SER A 103 -16.22 -12.16 -7.99
CA SER A 103 -17.64 -12.36 -7.71
C SER A 103 -18.44 -12.30 -9.01
#